data_AF-A0A4C2ABS5-F1
#
_entry.id   AF-A0A4C2ABS5-F1
#
_cell.length_a   1.000
_cell.length_b   1.000
_cell.length_c   1.000
_cell.angle_alpha   90.00
_cell.angle_beta   90.00
_cell.angle_gamma   90.00
#
_symmetry.space_group_name_H-M   'P 1'
#
loop_
_entity.id
_entity.type
_entity.pdbx_description
1 polymer ?
#
loop_
_entity_poly.entity_id
_entity_poly.type
_entity_poly.pdbx_seq_one_letter_code
_entity_poly.pdbx_strand_id
1 'polypeptide(L)'
;MSTKYLIEISKDAGVVHTDATYKLIWQGFPVLVCGTTDRNRKFHPLCVTIPSNEQKEDFKLMFQGLKDKIQEIFESSWNPKVLVCGAAKSIQNALLEVFGEHVVVRMCWAHAKRKIQERIERIENKELRDNILNDVDSLHSITDANMFDAASEAFVQNMKMRSNSSRTSEHSG
;
A
#
# COMPACT_ATOMS: atom_id res chain seq x y z
N MET A 1 -21.13 -0.59 -2.41
CA MET A 1 -22.05 -1.14 -1.37
C MET A 1 -21.36 -2.30 -0.65
N SER A 2 -21.57 -2.44 0.66
CA SER A 2 -20.97 -3.46 1.55
C SER A 2 -22.04 -4.37 2.16
N THR A 3 -21.68 -5.46 2.84
CA THR A 3 -22.60 -6.34 3.58
C THR A 3 -22.38 -6.21 5.09
N LYS A 4 -23.40 -6.49 5.91
CA LYS A 4 -23.29 -6.40 7.39
C LYS A 4 -22.10 -7.19 7.94
N TYR A 5 -21.86 -8.41 7.41
CA TYR A 5 -20.73 -9.25 7.79
C TYR A 5 -19.37 -8.60 7.48
N LEU A 6 -19.22 -7.97 6.32
CA LEU A 6 -17.98 -7.27 5.96
C LEU A 6 -17.78 -6.01 6.83
N ILE A 7 -18.86 -5.28 7.10
CA ILE A 7 -18.82 -4.10 7.99
C ILE A 7 -18.42 -4.52 9.41
N GLU A 8 -18.88 -5.67 9.89
CA GLU A 8 -18.46 -6.22 11.19
C GLU A 8 -16.94 -6.47 11.24
N ILE A 9 -16.38 -7.07 10.19
CA ILE A 9 -14.92 -7.27 10.05
C ILE A 9 -14.18 -5.93 10.08
N SER A 10 -14.71 -4.90 9.42
CA SER A 10 -14.07 -3.60 9.37
C SER A 10 -13.99 -2.89 10.73
N LYS A 11 -14.96 -3.14 11.63
CA LYS A 11 -15.01 -2.52 12.95
C LYS A 11 -13.70 -2.70 13.73
N ASP A 12 -13.15 -3.91 13.68
CA ASP A 12 -11.95 -4.30 14.42
C ASP A 12 -10.68 -4.30 13.56
N ALA A 13 -10.78 -3.81 12.31
CA ALA A 13 -9.66 -3.77 11.38
C ALA A 13 -8.63 -2.71 11.79
N GLY A 14 -7.45 -3.17 12.24
CA GLY A 14 -6.31 -2.29 12.53
C GLY A 14 -5.64 -1.72 11.27
N VAL A 15 -5.83 -2.37 10.12
CA VAL A 15 -5.26 -1.96 8.82
C VAL A 15 -6.37 -1.86 7.79
N VAL A 16 -6.43 -0.75 7.06
CA VAL A 16 -7.36 -0.58 5.93
C VAL A 16 -6.55 -0.30 4.68
N HIS A 17 -6.88 -1.01 3.61
CA HIS A 17 -6.28 -0.85 2.30
C HIS A 17 -7.26 -0.17 1.37
N THR A 18 -6.79 0.73 0.53
CA THR A 18 -7.62 1.34 -0.50
C THR A 18 -6.82 1.62 -1.76
N ASP A 19 -7.41 1.28 -2.90
CA ASP A 19 -6.81 1.51 -4.21
C ASP A 19 -7.89 1.77 -5.27
N ALA A 20 -7.49 2.39 -6.36
CA ALA A 20 -8.34 2.61 -7.52
C ALA A 20 -7.90 1.71 -8.69
N THR A 21 -8.86 1.13 -9.40
CA THR A 21 -8.60 0.30 -10.57
C THR A 21 -9.58 0.62 -11.69
N TYR A 22 -9.09 0.56 -12.92
CA TYR A 22 -9.88 0.84 -14.13
C TYR A 22 -10.23 -0.43 -14.91
N LYS A 23 -9.76 -1.60 -14.46
CA LYS A 23 -9.78 -2.85 -15.23
C LYS A 23 -11.16 -3.50 -15.35
N LEU A 24 -12.18 -2.98 -14.67
CA LEU A 24 -13.45 -3.68 -14.49
C LEU A 24 -14.62 -3.13 -15.33
N ILE A 25 -14.44 -2.04 -16.09
CA ILE A 25 -15.55 -1.42 -16.81
C ILE A 25 -15.19 -0.88 -18.19
N TRP A 26 -16.06 -1.22 -19.16
CA TRP A 26 -15.94 -0.85 -20.56
C TRP A 26 -16.06 0.66 -20.80
N GLN A 27 -16.80 1.37 -19.93
CA GLN A 27 -16.96 2.82 -20.01
C GLN A 27 -15.77 3.60 -19.43
N GLY A 28 -14.79 2.93 -18.81
CA GLY A 28 -13.56 3.58 -18.32
C GLY A 28 -13.70 4.40 -17.03
N PHE A 29 -14.81 4.29 -16.29
CA PHE A 29 -14.86 4.89 -14.95
C PHE A 29 -13.84 4.22 -14.00
N PRO A 30 -13.39 4.94 -12.95
CA PRO A 30 -12.64 4.30 -11.88
C PRO A 30 -13.51 3.37 -11.04
N VAL A 31 -12.89 2.34 -10.49
CA VAL A 31 -13.45 1.48 -9.45
C VAL A 31 -12.56 1.60 -8.23
N LEU A 32 -13.11 2.15 -7.16
CA LEU A 32 -12.43 2.26 -5.87
C LEU A 32 -12.73 1.01 -5.06
N VAL A 33 -11.68 0.39 -4.53
CA VAL A 33 -11.79 -0.78 -3.66
C VAL A 33 -11.19 -0.42 -2.31
N CYS A 34 -11.98 -0.62 -1.25
CA CYS A 34 -11.55 -0.52 0.13
C CYS A 34 -11.66 -1.89 0.79
N GLY A 35 -10.67 -2.29 1.57
CA GLY A 35 -10.64 -3.58 2.24
C GLY A 35 -9.74 -3.61 3.47
N THR A 36 -9.66 -4.77 4.12
CA THR A 36 -8.72 -5.02 5.21
C THR A 36 -7.94 -6.31 4.95
N THR A 37 -6.88 -6.55 5.73
CA THR A 37 -6.12 -7.79 5.68
C THR A 37 -6.18 -8.46 7.04
N ASP A 38 -6.45 -9.77 7.06
CA ASP A 38 -6.47 -10.55 8.29
C ASP A 38 -5.06 -10.97 8.75
N ARG A 39 -4.98 -11.67 9.89
CA ARG A 39 -3.72 -12.20 10.43
C ARG A 39 -3.05 -13.24 9.53
N ASN A 40 -3.80 -13.86 8.62
CA ASN A 40 -3.29 -14.81 7.63
C ASN A 40 -2.83 -14.12 6.35
N ARG A 41 -2.75 -12.78 6.33
CA ARG A 41 -2.39 -11.96 5.17
C ARG A 41 -3.38 -12.09 4.01
N LYS A 42 -4.62 -12.52 4.27
CA LYS A 42 -5.68 -12.57 3.28
C LYS A 42 -6.41 -11.24 3.22
N PHE A 43 -6.54 -10.71 2.01
CA PHE A 43 -7.32 -9.51 1.75
C PHE A 43 -8.82 -9.81 1.77
N HIS A 44 -9.57 -8.96 2.48
CA HIS A 44 -11.02 -9.00 2.59
C HIS A 44 -11.58 -7.67 2.06
N PRO A 45 -12.24 -7.66 0.89
CA PRO A 45 -12.86 -6.45 0.36
C PRO A 45 -14.01 -6.03 1.27
N LEU A 46 -14.04 -4.76 1.64
CA LEU A 46 -15.06 -4.16 2.51
C LEU A 46 -16.07 -3.36 1.69
N CYS A 47 -15.60 -2.57 0.73
CA CYS A 47 -16.46 -1.75 -0.11
C CYS A 47 -15.89 -1.62 -1.51
N VAL A 48 -16.80 -1.52 -2.47
CA VAL A 48 -16.52 -1.11 -3.84
C VAL A 48 -17.41 0.07 -4.18
N THR A 49 -16.80 1.09 -4.78
CA THR A 49 -17.45 2.33 -5.25
C THR A 49 -17.05 2.58 -6.69
N ILE A 50 -18.00 3.04 -7.53
CA ILE A 50 -17.75 3.40 -8.92
C ILE A 50 -18.09 4.89 -9.07
N PRO A 51 -17.11 5.78 -8.84
CA PRO A 51 -17.29 7.21 -9.04
C PRO A 51 -17.06 7.60 -10.50
N SER A 52 -17.51 8.80 -10.87
CA SER A 52 -17.21 9.36 -12.19
C SER A 52 -15.74 9.77 -12.33
N ASN A 53 -15.07 10.09 -11.22
CA ASN A 53 -13.68 10.57 -11.17
C ASN A 53 -12.91 9.93 -10.00
N GLU A 54 -11.59 10.16 -9.95
CA GLU A 54 -10.71 9.71 -8.87
C GLU A 54 -10.25 10.91 -8.01
N GLN A 55 -11.20 11.77 -7.60
CA GLN A 55 -10.90 12.95 -6.79
C GLN A 55 -10.98 12.63 -5.30
N LYS A 56 -10.43 13.54 -4.49
CA LYS A 56 -10.43 13.43 -3.02
C LYS A 56 -11.84 13.22 -2.48
N GLU A 57 -12.82 13.92 -3.04
CA GLU A 57 -14.22 13.89 -2.63
C GLU A 57 -14.85 12.52 -2.85
N ASP A 58 -14.48 11.83 -3.94
CA ASP A 58 -14.95 10.47 -4.25
C ASP A 58 -14.46 9.47 -3.20
N PHE A 59 -13.18 9.54 -2.84
CA PHE A 59 -12.61 8.72 -1.77
C PHE A 59 -13.22 9.05 -0.41
N LYS A 60 -13.38 10.35 -0.09
CA LYS A 60 -13.98 10.82 1.16
C LYS A 60 -15.39 10.26 1.31
N LEU A 61 -16.20 10.32 0.26
CA LEU A 61 -17.56 9.79 0.28
C LEU A 61 -17.57 8.29 0.61
N MET A 62 -16.67 7.51 0.00
CA MET A 62 -16.53 6.08 0.28
C MET A 62 -16.15 5.81 1.73
N PHE A 63 -15.15 6.51 2.27
CA PHE A 63 -14.68 6.31 3.64
C PHE A 63 -15.70 6.77 4.68
N GLN A 64 -16.31 7.94 4.48
CA GLN A 64 -17.31 8.47 5.37
C GLN A 64 -18.55 7.57 5.39
N GLY A 65 -19.02 7.12 4.23
CA GLY A 65 -20.16 6.20 4.16
C GLY A 65 -19.92 4.88 4.89
N LEU A 66 -18.70 4.33 4.84
CA LEU A 66 -18.34 3.16 5.63
C LEU A 66 -18.30 3.47 7.14
N LYS A 67 -17.64 4.57 7.53
CA LYS A 67 -17.55 5.01 8.93
C LYS A 67 -18.93 5.22 9.55
N ASP A 68 -19.81 5.90 8.84
CA ASP A 68 -21.19 6.16 9.25
C ASP A 68 -21.98 4.86 9.40
N LYS A 69 -21.82 3.92 8.45
CA LYS A 69 -22.51 2.61 8.52
C LYS A 69 -22.00 1.73 9.64
N ILE A 70 -20.72 1.77 9.98
CA ILE A 70 -20.17 1.05 11.15
C ILE A 70 -20.77 1.63 12.43
N GLN A 71 -20.83 2.97 12.53
CA GLN A 71 -21.43 3.65 13.67
C GLN A 71 -22.94 3.36 13.80
N GLU A 72 -23.67 3.36 12.69
CA GLU A 72 -25.12 3.09 12.66
C GLU A 72 -25.46 1.65 13.06
N ILE A 73 -24.70 0.66 12.56
CA ILE A 73 -25.04 -0.76 12.74
C ILE A 73 -24.49 -1.33 14.05
N PHE A 74 -23.33 -0.87 14.50
CA PHE A 74 -22.60 -1.45 15.62
C PHE A 74 -22.36 -0.48 16.78
N GLU A 75 -22.86 0.75 16.68
CA GLU A 75 -22.66 1.81 17.69
C GLU A 75 -21.18 2.03 18.04
N SER A 76 -20.30 1.78 17.06
CA SER A 76 -18.85 1.74 17.25
C SER A 76 -18.14 2.66 16.27
N SER A 77 -17.09 3.33 16.74
CA SER A 77 -16.25 4.18 15.91
C SER A 77 -15.26 3.33 15.12
N TRP A 78 -15.21 3.53 13.80
CA TRP A 78 -14.15 2.93 12.98
C TRP A 78 -12.82 3.68 13.16
N ASN A 79 -11.85 3.03 13.81
CA ASN A 79 -10.56 3.65 14.17
C ASN A 79 -9.35 2.80 13.71
N PRO A 80 -9.06 2.75 12.40
CA PRO A 80 -7.90 2.04 11.90
C PRO A 80 -6.60 2.72 12.35
N LYS A 81 -5.56 1.92 12.59
CA LYS A 81 -4.23 2.40 12.98
C LYS A 81 -3.34 2.69 11.77
N VAL A 82 -3.51 1.90 10.72
CA VAL A 82 -2.70 1.98 9.49
C VAL A 82 -3.62 2.03 8.27
N LEU A 83 -3.36 2.97 7.39
CA LEU A 83 -4.05 3.12 6.11
C LEU A 83 -3.04 2.85 4.99
N VAL A 84 -3.34 1.91 4.11
CA VAL A 84 -2.47 1.49 3.02
C VAL A 84 -3.10 1.89 1.70
N CYS A 85 -2.44 2.77 0.94
CA CYS A 85 -2.99 3.25 -0.33
C CYS A 85 -1.92 3.49 -1.39
N GLY A 86 -2.36 3.82 -2.61
CA GLY A 86 -1.48 4.30 -3.67
C GLY A 86 -0.77 5.61 -3.32
N ALA A 87 0.14 6.03 -4.19
CA ALA A 87 0.91 7.26 -4.01
C ALA A 87 0.12 8.55 -4.34
N ALA A 88 -1.12 8.44 -4.82
CA ALA A 88 -1.94 9.57 -5.20
C ALA A 88 -2.29 10.44 -3.98
N LYS A 89 -2.20 11.77 -4.13
CA LYS A 89 -2.53 12.70 -3.03
C LYS A 89 -4.03 12.72 -2.71
N SER A 90 -4.89 12.49 -3.70
CA SER A 90 -6.35 12.50 -3.55
C SER A 90 -6.81 11.51 -2.47
N ILE A 91 -6.36 10.25 -2.57
CA ILE A 91 -6.67 9.20 -1.60
C ILE A 91 -6.04 9.47 -0.23
N GLN A 92 -4.79 9.93 -0.16
CA GLN A 92 -4.10 10.22 1.11
C GLN A 92 -4.77 11.36 1.86
N ASN A 93 -5.14 12.44 1.17
CA ASN A 93 -5.83 13.58 1.77
C ASN A 93 -7.23 13.20 2.26
N ALA A 94 -7.95 12.36 1.51
CA ALA A 94 -9.26 11.87 1.92
C ALA A 94 -9.19 10.98 3.17
N LEU A 95 -8.16 10.12 3.26
CA LEU A 95 -7.91 9.29 4.44
C LEU A 95 -7.64 10.13 5.69
N LEU A 96 -6.74 11.11 5.59
CA LEU A 96 -6.40 12.01 6.70
C LEU A 96 -7.59 12.86 7.14
N GLU A 97 -8.44 13.30 6.20
CA GLU A 97 -9.63 14.08 6.53
C GLU A 97 -10.71 13.25 7.26
N VAL A 98 -10.90 11.99 6.87
CA VAL A 98 -11.96 11.14 7.46
C VAL A 98 -11.52 10.49 8.77
N PHE A 99 -10.25 10.08 8.86
CA PHE A 99 -9.74 9.33 10.00
C PHE A 99 -8.85 10.16 10.93
N GLY A 100 -8.36 11.34 10.51
CA GLY A 100 -7.49 12.19 11.31
C GLY A 100 -6.00 11.94 11.08
N GLU A 101 -5.17 12.86 11.59
CA GLU A 101 -3.71 12.84 11.43
C GLU A 101 -2.99 11.84 12.35
N HIS A 102 -3.70 11.27 13.34
CA HIS A 102 -3.14 10.23 14.20
C HIS A 102 -2.95 8.89 13.48
N VAL A 103 -3.51 8.74 12.28
CA VAL A 103 -3.44 7.50 11.51
C VAL A 103 -2.22 7.47 10.62
N VAL A 104 -1.57 6.31 10.59
CA VAL A 104 -0.33 6.11 9.85
C VAL A 104 -0.65 5.72 8.40
N VAL A 105 -0.38 6.60 7.45
CA VAL A 105 -0.50 6.30 6.02
C VAL A 105 0.76 5.58 5.50
N ARG A 106 0.56 4.51 4.74
CA ARG A 106 1.61 3.68 4.14
C ARG A 106 1.31 3.44 2.66
N MET A 107 2.37 3.37 1.86
CA MET A 107 2.25 3.04 0.46
C MET A 107 1.96 1.54 0.29
N CYS A 108 1.04 1.21 -0.62
CA CYS A 108 0.74 -0.17 -0.98
C CYS A 108 1.99 -0.88 -1.52
N TRP A 109 2.22 -2.11 -1.06
CA TRP A 109 3.38 -2.92 -1.47
C TRP A 109 3.44 -3.13 -2.99
N ALA A 110 2.33 -3.42 -3.65
CA ALA A 110 2.31 -3.60 -5.11
C ALA A 110 2.79 -2.35 -5.85
N HIS A 111 2.40 -1.17 -5.37
CA HIS A 111 2.84 0.12 -5.91
C HIS A 111 4.33 0.37 -5.63
N ALA A 112 4.78 0.10 -4.40
CA ALA A 112 6.19 0.23 -4.00
C ALA A 112 7.08 -0.72 -4.81
N LYS A 113 6.72 -2.00 -4.90
CA LYS A 113 7.44 -3.04 -5.66
C LYS A 113 7.52 -2.69 -7.14
N ARG A 114 6.42 -2.22 -7.76
CA ARG A 114 6.45 -1.75 -9.16
C ARG A 114 7.44 -0.61 -9.37
N LYS A 115 7.48 0.37 -8.46
CA LYS A 115 8.44 1.49 -8.54
C LYS A 115 9.89 1.04 -8.36
N ILE A 116 10.14 0.05 -7.50
CA ILE A 116 11.45 -0.57 -7.34
C ILE A 116 11.85 -1.29 -8.63
N GLN A 117 10.95 -2.10 -9.20
CA GLN A 117 11.15 -2.82 -10.47
C GLN A 117 11.51 -1.86 -11.63
N GLU A 118 10.71 -0.81 -11.84
CA GLU A 118 10.98 0.24 -12.84
C GLU A 118 12.38 0.87 -12.68
N ARG A 119 12.90 0.93 -11.43
CA ARG A 119 14.22 1.51 -11.15
C ARG A 119 15.34 0.53 -11.45
N ILE A 120 15.21 -0.73 -11.04
CA ILE A 120 16.24 -1.76 -11.24
C ILE A 120 16.31 -2.26 -12.69
N GLU A 121 15.24 -2.12 -13.47
CA GLU A 121 15.24 -2.45 -14.91
C GLU A 121 16.29 -1.66 -15.68
N ARG A 122 16.75 -0.53 -15.14
CA ARG A 122 17.84 0.29 -15.69
C ARG A 122 19.24 -0.32 -15.49
N ILE A 123 19.35 -1.36 -14.66
CA ILE A 123 20.59 -2.10 -14.43
C ILE A 123 20.69 -3.16 -15.51
N GLU A 124 21.77 -3.19 -16.28
CA GLU A 124 21.94 -4.15 -17.40
C GLU A 124 22.07 -5.60 -16.91
N ASN A 125 22.81 -5.81 -15.82
CA ASN A 125 23.07 -7.13 -15.25
C ASN A 125 21.80 -7.76 -14.66
N LYS A 126 21.29 -8.81 -15.32
CA LYS A 126 20.08 -9.54 -14.90
C LYS A 126 20.22 -10.22 -13.54
N GLU A 127 21.31 -10.93 -13.30
CA GLU A 127 21.54 -11.64 -12.04
C GLU A 127 21.54 -10.67 -10.86
N LEU A 128 22.15 -9.50 -11.04
CA LEU A 128 22.11 -8.43 -10.06
C LEU A 128 20.68 -7.92 -9.81
N ARG A 129 19.86 -7.73 -10.86
CA ARG A 129 18.45 -7.35 -10.71
C ARG A 129 17.67 -8.38 -9.89
N ASP A 130 17.83 -9.66 -10.21
CA ASP A 130 17.12 -10.75 -9.54
C ASP A 130 17.53 -10.84 -8.06
N ASN A 131 18.82 -10.70 -7.75
CA ASN A 131 19.31 -10.66 -6.37
C ASN A 131 18.73 -9.47 -5.59
N ILE A 132 18.69 -8.28 -6.18
CA ILE A 132 18.11 -7.10 -5.54
C ILE A 132 16.61 -7.30 -5.25
N LEU A 133 15.86 -7.90 -6.18
CA LEU A 133 14.44 -8.18 -5.96
C LEU A 133 14.23 -9.20 -4.84
N ASN A 134 15.06 -10.24 -4.78
CA ASN A 134 14.99 -11.24 -3.71
C ASN A 134 15.28 -10.62 -2.34
N ASP A 135 16.26 -9.72 -2.25
CA ASP A 135 16.56 -8.97 -1.02
C ASP A 135 15.35 -8.10 -0.60
N VAL A 136 14.75 -7.39 -1.57
CA VAL A 136 13.56 -6.53 -1.34
C VAL A 136 12.34 -7.34 -0.89
N ASP A 137 12.10 -8.51 -1.49
CA ASP A 137 11.02 -9.42 -1.08
C ASP A 137 11.28 -10.04 0.31
N SER A 138 12.54 -10.27 0.65
CA SER A 138 12.95 -10.72 1.98
C SER A 138 12.67 -9.63 3.02
N LEU A 139 13.04 -8.37 2.76
CA LEU A 139 12.74 -7.23 3.64
C LEU A 139 11.24 -7.09 3.91
N HIS A 140 10.40 -7.20 2.88
CA HIS A 140 8.95 -7.12 3.04
C HIS A 140 8.35 -8.23 3.92
N SER A 141 9.03 -9.38 4.01
CA SER A 141 8.55 -10.52 4.80
C SER A 141 8.94 -10.45 6.28
N ILE A 142 9.76 -9.47 6.67
CA ILE A 142 10.20 -9.28 8.05
C ILE A 142 9.05 -8.69 8.89
N THR A 143 8.74 -9.34 10.01
CA THR A 143 7.66 -8.93 10.94
C THR A 143 8.17 -8.28 12.22
N ASP A 144 9.47 -8.38 12.50
CA ASP A 144 10.12 -7.75 13.66
C ASP A 144 10.76 -6.42 13.25
N ALA A 145 10.48 -5.35 13.99
CA ALA A 145 10.94 -4.02 13.63
C ALA A 145 12.47 -3.88 13.71
N ASN A 146 13.10 -4.43 14.75
CA ASN A 146 14.55 -4.34 14.91
C ASN A 146 15.27 -5.14 13.80
N MET A 147 14.74 -6.31 13.46
CA MET A 147 15.26 -7.11 12.35
C MET A 147 15.06 -6.41 11.00
N PHE A 148 13.93 -5.72 10.81
CA PHE A 148 13.67 -4.95 9.59
C PHE A 148 14.65 -3.79 9.45
N ASP A 149 14.90 -3.05 10.53
CA ASP A 149 15.83 -1.92 10.54
C ASP A 149 17.25 -2.40 10.25
N ALA A 150 17.72 -3.44 10.95
CA ALA A 150 19.05 -4.01 10.74
C ALA A 150 19.23 -4.56 9.31
N ALA A 151 18.23 -5.29 8.79
CA ALA A 151 18.27 -5.81 7.43
C ALA A 151 18.24 -4.70 6.37
N SER A 152 17.48 -3.62 6.62
CA SER A 152 17.42 -2.45 5.75
C SER A 152 18.76 -1.72 5.69
N GLU A 153 19.44 -1.55 6.83
CA GLU A 153 20.78 -0.99 6.90
C GLU A 153 21.78 -1.84 6.10
N ALA A 154 21.78 -3.15 6.32
CA ALA A 154 22.64 -4.09 5.60
C ALA A 154 22.39 -4.05 4.08
N PHE A 155 21.13 -4.00 3.66
CA PHE A 155 20.74 -3.87 2.25
C PHE A 155 21.32 -2.60 1.62
N VAL A 156 21.18 -1.45 2.28
CA VAL A 156 21.71 -0.16 1.78
C VAL A 156 23.24 -0.17 1.71
N GLN A 157 23.92 -0.75 2.71
CA GLN A 157 25.39 -0.87 2.70
C GLN A 157 25.87 -1.75 1.53
N ASN A 158 25.24 -2.90 1.33
CA ASN A 158 25.54 -3.81 0.23
C ASN A 158 25.37 -3.12 -1.13
N MET A 159 24.30 -2.35 -1.30
CA MET A 159 24.07 -1.55 -2.51
C MET A 159 25.16 -0.50 -2.77
N LYS A 160 25.60 0.22 -1.72
CA LYS A 160 26.68 1.20 -1.82
C LYS A 160 28.02 0.55 -2.21
N MET A 161 28.35 -0.60 -1.61
CA MET A 161 29.56 -1.34 -1.95
C MET A 161 29.54 -1.80 -3.41
N ARG A 162 28.42 -2.35 -3.87
CA ARG A 162 28.22 -2.79 -5.27
C ARG A 162 28.37 -1.64 -6.27
N SER A 163 27.85 -0.45 -5.95
CA SER A 163 28.01 0.75 -6.79
C SER A 163 29.44 1.30 -6.84
N ASN A 164 30.24 1.08 -5.80
CA ASN A 164 31.64 1.53 -5.79
C ASN A 164 32.56 0.56 -6.56
N SER A 165 32.31 -0.75 -6.46
CA SER A 165 33.09 -1.76 -7.17
C SER A 165 32.96 -1.66 -8.69
N SER A 166 31.83 -1.18 -9.21
CA SER A 166 31.63 -0.95 -10.65
C SER A 166 32.33 0.30 -11.17
N ARG A 167 32.65 1.28 -10.31
CA ARG A 167 33.37 2.52 -10.70
C ARG A 167 34.89 2.33 -10.74
N THR A 168 35.43 1.45 -9.92
CA THR A 168 36.88 1.18 -9.88
C THR A 168 37.38 0.37 -11.08
N SER A 169 36.51 -0.40 -11.73
CA SER A 169 36.85 -1.17 -12.95
C SER A 169 36.92 -0.33 -14.23
N GLU A 170 36.44 0.92 -14.23
CA GLU A 170 36.43 1.80 -15.41
C GLU A 170 37.62 2.77 -15.48
N HIS A 171 38.56 2.72 -14.52
CA HIS A 171 39.76 3.60 -14.48
C HIS A 171 41.09 2.85 -14.62
N SER A 172 41.04 1.60 -15.08
CA SER A 172 42.23 0.75 -15.31
C SER A 172 42.39 0.30 -16.77
N GLY A 173 41.71 0.96 -17.72
CA GLY A 173 41.84 0.74 -19.16
C GLY A 173 42.52 1.90 -19.86
#